data_AF-A0A239BUL3-F1
#
_entry.id   AF-A0A239BUL3-F1
#
_cell.length_a   1.000
_cell.length_b   1.000
_cell.length_c   1.000
_cell.angle_alpha   90.00
_cell.angle_beta   90.00
_cell.angle_gamma   90.00
#
_symmetry.space_group_name_H-M   'P 1'
#
loop_
_entity.id
_entity.type
_entity.pdbx_description
1 polymer ?
#
loop_
_entity_poly.entity_id
_entity_poly.type
_entity_poly.pdbx_seq_one_letter_code
_entity_poly.pdbx_strand_id
1 'polypeptide(L)'
;MDDVRSPLPVGHATADARSTAWQVVHGQGSVAARSADGGVAEAVLRDDEDAVRVEVRASRPLPARTAAALVTELFSEPAFRRARPVLLALPAAHHEVVTEVRRRLVEVDAHVAGATCLLSGRMG
;
A
#
# COMPACT_ATOMS: atom_id res chain seq x y z
N MET A 1 54.56 -16.02 -18.06
CA MET A 1 53.38 -16.85 -17.78
C MET A 1 52.46 -15.99 -16.94
N ASP A 2 51.63 -15.26 -17.67
CA ASP A 2 50.45 -14.54 -17.23
C ASP A 2 49.57 -15.40 -16.31
N ASP A 3 49.06 -14.81 -15.22
CA ASP A 3 47.68 -15.05 -14.81
C ASP A 3 47.14 -13.77 -14.14
N VAL A 4 46.51 -12.97 -14.98
CA VAL A 4 45.58 -11.91 -14.62
C VAL A 4 44.43 -12.54 -13.85
N ARG A 5 44.26 -12.17 -12.58
CA ARG A 5 42.95 -12.26 -11.93
C ARG A 5 42.44 -10.87 -11.61
N SER A 6 41.60 -10.41 -12.54
CA SER A 6 40.78 -9.21 -12.49
C SER A 6 40.08 -9.03 -11.14
N PRO A 7 39.98 -7.79 -10.64
CA PRO A 7 39.06 -7.45 -9.56
C PRO A 7 37.64 -7.33 -10.13
N LEU A 8 36.67 -8.01 -9.53
CA LEU A 8 35.23 -7.81 -9.75
C LEU A 8 34.51 -7.89 -8.41
N PRO A 9 33.37 -7.20 -8.26
CA PRO A 9 33.24 -5.76 -8.23
C PRO A 9 32.97 -5.30 -6.79
N VAL A 10 33.28 -4.04 -6.52
CA VAL A 10 32.77 -3.27 -5.40
C VAL A 10 31.27 -3.53 -5.32
N GLY A 11 30.84 -4.29 -4.32
CA GLY A 11 29.44 -4.37 -3.96
C GLY A 11 29.02 -2.95 -3.65
N HIS A 12 28.30 -2.32 -4.58
CA HIS A 12 27.54 -1.13 -4.28
C HIS A 12 26.58 -1.54 -3.16
N ALA A 13 26.99 -1.31 -1.92
CA ALA A 13 26.06 -1.03 -0.84
C ALA A 13 25.32 0.23 -1.26
N THR A 14 24.33 0.08 -2.14
CA THR A 14 23.36 1.12 -2.42
C THR A 14 22.75 1.45 -1.08
N ALA A 15 23.02 2.67 -0.63
CA ALA A 15 22.62 3.18 0.67
C ALA A 15 21.13 2.90 0.92
N ASP A 16 20.85 1.93 1.79
CA ASP A 16 19.51 1.74 2.38
C ASP A 16 19.60 1.50 3.90
N ALA A 17 20.74 1.85 4.50
CA ALA A 17 21.05 1.62 5.91
C ALA A 17 20.36 2.61 6.89
N ARG A 18 19.27 3.27 6.46
CA ARG A 18 18.34 4.00 7.33
C ARG A 18 16.89 3.94 6.84
N SER A 19 16.49 2.86 6.16
CA SER A 19 15.07 2.61 5.97
C SER A 19 14.41 2.50 7.34
N THR A 20 13.70 3.55 7.75
CA THR A 20 12.89 3.50 8.97
C THR A 20 11.98 2.30 8.83
N ALA A 21 12.19 1.28 9.65
CA ALA A 21 11.44 0.03 9.54
C ALA A 21 9.96 0.34 9.77
N TRP A 22 9.19 0.37 8.69
CA TRP A 22 7.76 0.43 8.76
C TRP A 22 7.24 -0.95 9.17
N GLN A 23 6.34 -0.98 10.14
CA GLN A 23 5.66 -2.18 10.59
C GLN A 23 4.19 -2.07 10.25
N VAL A 24 3.65 -3.09 9.59
CA VAL A 24 2.20 -3.21 9.36
C VAL A 24 1.58 -3.94 10.54
N VAL A 25 0.53 -3.36 11.10
CA VAL A 25 -0.22 -3.87 12.24
C VAL A 25 -1.69 -3.95 11.89
N HIS A 26 -2.34 -5.01 12.39
CA HIS A 26 -3.76 -5.27 12.17
C HIS A 26 -4.56 -4.86 13.39
N GLY A 27 -5.66 -4.18 13.14
CA GLY A 27 -6.74 -3.95 14.07
C GLY A 27 -8.04 -4.53 13.53
N GLN A 28 -9.07 -4.59 14.38
CA GLN A 28 -10.39 -5.00 13.92
C GLN A 28 -10.94 -3.96 12.95
N GLY A 29 -11.07 -4.32 11.66
CA GLY A 29 -11.54 -3.42 10.60
C GLY A 29 -10.55 -2.31 10.25
N SER A 30 -9.27 -2.46 10.57
CA SER A 30 -8.23 -1.50 10.17
C SER A 30 -6.88 -2.15 9.98
N VAL A 31 -6.10 -1.63 9.05
CA VAL A 31 -4.70 -2.01 8.84
C VAL A 31 -3.87 -0.73 8.86
N ALA A 32 -2.85 -0.68 9.70
CA ALA A 32 -2.00 0.50 9.83
C ALA A 32 -0.54 0.15 9.57
N ALA A 33 0.20 1.05 8.92
CA ALA A 33 1.65 1.02 8.86
C ALA A 33 2.20 2.12 9.77
N ARG A 34 3.15 1.77 10.63
CA ARG A 34 3.80 2.69 11.57
C ARG A 34 5.31 2.65 11.40
N SER A 35 5.95 3.80 11.52
CA SER A 35 7.42 3.90 11.49
C SER A 35 7.95 4.48 12.80
N ALA A 36 9.18 4.14 13.16
CA ALA A 36 9.80 4.53 14.43
C ALA A 36 9.96 6.04 14.63
N ASP A 37 9.93 6.82 13.53
CA ASP A 37 9.99 8.29 13.49
C ASP A 37 8.59 8.95 13.50
N GLY A 38 7.53 8.20 13.82
CA GLY A 38 6.18 8.75 13.99
C GLY A 38 5.34 8.86 12.71
N GLY A 39 5.82 8.32 11.58
CA GLY A 39 5.01 8.15 10.38
C GLY A 39 3.87 7.16 10.60
N VAL A 40 2.67 7.51 10.13
CA VAL A 40 1.48 6.66 10.25
C VAL A 40 0.73 6.69 8.94
N ALA A 41 0.38 5.50 8.46
CA ALA A 41 -0.63 5.29 7.45
C ALA A 41 -1.67 4.30 7.99
N GLU A 42 -2.94 4.54 7.71
CA GLU A 42 -4.04 3.72 8.21
C GLU A 42 -5.08 3.56 7.11
N ALA A 43 -5.50 2.33 6.90
CA ALA A 43 -6.64 1.96 6.10
C ALA A 43 -7.75 1.50 7.04
N VAL A 44 -8.87 2.22 7.06
CA VAL A 44 -10.06 1.86 7.84
C VAL A 44 -11.09 1.24 6.92
N LEU A 45 -11.58 0.07 7.29
CA LEU A 45 -12.56 -0.70 6.56
C LEU A 45 -13.94 -0.57 7.20
N ARG A 46 -14.96 -0.37 6.37
CA ARG A 46 -16.37 -0.49 6.74
C ARG A 46 -17.04 -1.52 5.83
N ASP A 47 -17.58 -2.56 6.47
CA ASP A 47 -18.33 -3.62 5.80
C ASP A 47 -19.83 -3.25 5.84
N ASP A 48 -20.31 -2.60 4.77
CA ASP A 48 -21.74 -2.31 4.59
C ASP A 48 -22.41 -3.42 3.77
N GLU A 49 -23.73 -3.56 3.84
CA GLU A 49 -24.45 -4.62 3.10
C GLU A 49 -24.19 -4.56 1.58
N ASP A 50 -24.19 -3.35 1.01
CA ASP A 50 -24.07 -3.13 -0.44
C ASP A 50 -22.63 -3.06 -0.97
N ALA A 51 -21.66 -2.69 -0.13
CA ALA A 51 -20.28 -2.44 -0.56
C ALA A 51 -19.27 -2.52 0.59
N VAL A 52 -18.01 -2.77 0.26
CA VAL A 52 -16.90 -2.59 1.20
C VAL A 52 -16.29 -1.21 0.98
N ARG A 53 -16.33 -0.35 2.00
CA ARG A 53 -15.73 0.97 1.95
C ARG A 53 -14.40 0.99 2.68
N VAL A 54 -13.40 1.60 2.05
CA VAL A 54 -12.09 1.78 2.64
C VAL A 54 -11.72 3.26 2.60
N GLU A 55 -11.26 3.78 3.72
CA GLU A 55 -10.62 5.09 3.77
C GLU A 55 -9.15 4.91 4.15
N VAL A 56 -8.25 5.38 3.28
CA VAL A 56 -6.82 5.39 3.57
C VAL A 56 -6.39 6.81 3.90
N ARG A 57 -5.65 6.93 5.01
CA ARG A 57 -5.01 8.16 5.45
C ARG A 57 -3.52 7.88 5.64
N ALA A 58 -2.69 8.85 5.31
CA ALA A 58 -1.26 8.74 5.52
C ALA A 58 -0.68 10.11 5.81
N SER A 59 0.17 10.19 6.85
CA SER A 59 0.81 11.45 7.24
C SER A 59 1.96 11.83 6.31
N ARG A 60 2.47 10.87 5.53
CA ARG A 60 3.55 11.04 4.56
C ARG A 60 3.56 9.90 3.54
N PRO A 61 4.21 10.08 2.38
CA PRO A 61 4.37 9.02 1.39
C PRO A 61 4.97 7.74 2.00
N LEU A 62 4.37 6.60 1.66
CA LEU A 62 4.87 5.29 2.07
C LEU A 62 5.93 4.80 1.08
N PRO A 63 6.98 4.11 1.53
CA PRO A 63 7.82 3.30 0.65
C PRO A 63 6.98 2.24 -0.09
N ALA A 64 7.32 1.94 -1.34
CA ALA A 64 6.57 1.01 -2.18
C ALA A 64 6.32 -0.36 -1.51
N ARG A 65 7.33 -0.92 -0.83
CA ARG A 65 7.18 -2.20 -0.09
C ARG A 65 6.16 -2.11 1.04
N THR A 66 6.12 -0.99 1.76
CA THR A 66 5.15 -0.77 2.84
C THR A 66 3.75 -0.54 2.29
N ALA A 67 3.62 0.20 1.19
CA ALA A 67 2.34 0.37 0.50
C ALA A 67 1.78 -0.98 0.03
N ALA A 68 2.63 -1.82 -0.59
CA ALA A 68 2.25 -3.16 -1.02
C ALA A 68 1.83 -4.05 0.16
N ALA A 69 2.57 -4.02 1.27
CA ALA A 69 2.21 -4.76 2.48
C ALA A 69 0.88 -4.28 3.06
N LEU A 70 0.71 -2.96 3.25
CA LEU A 70 -0.53 -2.36 3.74
C LEU A 70 -1.74 -2.79 2.90
N VAL A 71 -1.63 -2.70 1.58
CA VAL A 71 -2.69 -3.08 0.64
C VAL A 71 -2.93 -4.59 0.68
N THR A 72 -1.87 -5.40 0.76
CA THR A 72 -1.98 -6.87 0.85
C THR A 72 -2.78 -7.28 2.07
N GLU A 73 -2.39 -6.73 3.22
CA GLU A 73 -3.02 -7.02 4.50
C GLU A 73 -4.45 -6.49 4.56
N LEU A 74 -4.72 -5.28 4.04
CA LEU A 74 -6.07 -4.75 3.93
C LEU A 74 -6.98 -5.71 3.15
N PHE A 75 -6.58 -6.12 1.95
CA PHE A 75 -7.39 -7.00 1.11
C PHE A 75 -7.47 -8.46 1.59
N SER A 76 -6.73 -8.81 2.65
CA SER A 76 -6.86 -10.10 3.34
C SER A 76 -8.09 -10.16 4.26
N GLU A 77 -8.68 -9.00 4.58
CA GLU A 77 -9.84 -8.90 5.47
C GLU A 77 -11.06 -9.69 4.95
N PRO A 78 -11.82 -10.38 5.82
CA PRO A 78 -12.94 -11.23 5.39
C PRO A 78 -14.01 -10.50 4.57
N ALA A 79 -14.16 -9.19 4.76
CA ALA A 79 -15.14 -8.36 4.05
C ALA A 79 -14.98 -8.40 2.52
N PHE A 80 -13.75 -8.60 2.03
CA PHE A 80 -13.41 -8.66 0.60
C PHE A 80 -13.68 -10.02 -0.05
N ARG A 81 -13.98 -11.07 0.72
CA ARG A 81 -14.32 -12.40 0.17
C ARG A 81 -15.68 -12.45 -0.50
N ARG A 82 -16.57 -11.51 -0.17
CA ARG A 82 -17.88 -11.38 -0.82
C ARG A 82 -17.68 -10.59 -2.11
N ALA A 83 -18.24 -11.06 -3.22
CA ALA A 83 -18.17 -10.44 -4.54
C ALA A 83 -19.00 -9.14 -4.63
N ARG A 84 -18.71 -8.19 -3.74
CA ARG A 84 -19.36 -6.88 -3.66
C ARG A 84 -18.43 -5.79 -4.23
N PRO A 85 -18.99 -4.66 -4.67
CA PRO A 85 -18.21 -3.48 -5.00
C PRO A 85 -17.32 -3.05 -3.85
N VAL A 86 -16.11 -2.61 -4.19
CA VAL A 86 -15.17 -1.97 -3.27
C VAL A 86 -15.08 -0.49 -3.63
N LEU A 87 -15.24 0.37 -2.63
CA LEU A 87 -15.09 1.82 -2.75
C LEU A 87 -13.92 2.27 -1.87
N LEU A 88 -12.92 2.93 -2.45
CA LEU A 88 -11.76 3.41 -1.72
C LEU A 88 -11.62 4.92 -1.86
N ALA A 89 -11.38 5.59 -0.73
CA ALA A 89 -10.88 6.95 -0.68
C ALA A 89 -9.40 6.92 -0.29
N LEU A 90 -8.54 7.36 -1.19
CA LEU A 90 -7.08 7.34 -1.05
C LEU A 90 -6.53 8.76 -1.14
N PRO A 91 -5.45 9.12 -0.46
CA PRO A 91 -4.82 10.42 -0.68
C PRO A 91 -4.11 10.40 -2.05
N ALA A 92 -4.44 11.34 -2.94
CA ALA A 92 -3.95 11.35 -4.33
C ALA A 92 -2.42 11.46 -4.44
N ALA A 93 -1.77 12.12 -3.46
CA ALA A 93 -0.31 12.22 -3.38
C ALA A 93 0.39 10.88 -3.10
N HIS A 94 -0.34 9.86 -2.64
CA HIS A 94 0.20 8.55 -2.25
C HIS A 94 0.07 7.54 -3.40
N HIS A 95 0.74 7.85 -4.51
CA HIS A 95 0.67 7.10 -5.76
C HIS A 95 1.01 5.60 -5.61
N GLU A 96 1.89 5.23 -4.69
CA GLU A 96 2.22 3.82 -4.43
C GLU A 96 1.01 3.04 -3.91
N VAL A 97 0.27 3.61 -2.95
CA VAL A 97 -0.96 2.98 -2.43
C VAL A 97 -2.02 2.91 -3.53
N VAL A 98 -2.20 3.97 -4.30
CA VAL A 98 -3.14 3.99 -5.45
C VAL A 98 -2.78 2.91 -6.46
N THR A 99 -1.50 2.77 -6.80
CA THR A 99 -1.01 1.77 -7.76
C THR A 99 -1.25 0.36 -7.27
N GLU A 100 -0.92 0.07 -6.01
CA GLU A 100 -1.13 -1.24 -5.40
C GLU A 100 -2.62 -1.60 -5.30
N VAL A 101 -3.48 -0.65 -4.92
CA VAL A 101 -4.94 -0.89 -4.91
C VAL A 101 -5.45 -1.21 -6.32
N ARG A 102 -5.03 -0.46 -7.35
CA ARG A 102 -5.47 -0.71 -8.73
C ARG A 102 -5.05 -2.09 -9.25
N ARG A 103 -3.96 -2.67 -8.74
CA ARG A 103 -3.53 -4.04 -9.09
C ARG A 103 -4.41 -5.12 -8.46
N ARG A 104 -5.15 -4.81 -7.39
CA ARG A 104 -6.04 -5.76 -6.69
C ARG A 104 -7.48 -5.75 -7.20
N LEU A 105 -7.84 -4.71 -7.95
CA LEU A 105 -9.20 -4.51 -8.41
C LEU A 105 -9.31 -4.74 -9.92
N VAL A 106 -10.47 -5.25 -10.32
CA VAL A 106 -10.94 -5.28 -11.72
C VAL A 106 -12.07 -4.28 -11.91
N GLU A 107 -12.35 -3.93 -13.17
CA GLU A 107 -13.41 -2.97 -13.54
C GLU A 107 -13.24 -1.64 -12.79
N VAL A 108 -12.01 -1.13 -12.76
CA VAL A 108 -11.63 0.00 -11.92
C VAL A 108 -12.00 1.33 -12.55
N ASP A 109 -12.85 2.08 -11.86
CA ASP A 109 -13.08 3.50 -12.11
C ASP A 109 -12.30 4.35 -11.10
N ALA A 110 -11.69 5.44 -11.58
CA ALA A 110 -10.89 6.34 -10.77
C ALA A 110 -11.34 7.79 -10.98
N HIS A 111 -11.55 8.50 -9.88
CA HIS A 111 -11.91 9.92 -9.90
C HIS A 111 -11.07 10.70 -8.89
N VAL A 112 -10.42 11.78 -9.33
CA VAL A 112 -9.61 12.62 -8.44
C VAL A 112 -10.42 13.87 -8.06
N ALA A 113 -10.69 14.01 -6.77
CA ALA A 113 -11.37 15.15 -6.17
C ALA A 113 -10.40 15.88 -5.22
N GLY A 114 -9.68 16.87 -5.75
CA GLY A 114 -8.67 17.63 -5.00
C GLY A 114 -7.52 16.74 -4.54
N ALA A 115 -7.31 16.65 -3.23
CA ALA A 115 -6.25 15.83 -2.62
C ALA A 115 -6.62 14.35 -2.46
N THR A 116 -7.84 13.95 -2.84
CA THR A 116 -8.35 12.59 -2.68
C THR A 116 -8.56 11.94 -4.03
N CYS A 117 -8.08 10.71 -4.19
CA CYS A 117 -8.38 9.81 -5.28
C CYS A 117 -9.44 8.81 -4.81
N LEU A 118 -10.61 8.84 -5.44
CA LEU A 118 -11.68 7.86 -5.26
C LEU A 118 -11.49 6.75 -6.28
N LEU A 119 -11.46 5.51 -5.82
CA LEU A 119 -11.45 4.33 -6.66
C LEU A 119 -12.70 3.50 -6.37
N SER A 120 -13.31 2.96 -7.42
CA SER A 120 -14.34 1.92 -7.32
C SER A 120 -13.99 0.76 -8.23
N GLY A 121 -14.31 -0.45 -7.80
CA GLY A 121 -14.11 -1.66 -8.61
C GLY A 121 -14.60 -2.90 -7.88
N ARG A 122 -14.17 -4.07 -8.34
CA ARG A 122 -14.41 -5.35 -7.70
C ARG A 122 -13.09 -6.07 -7.44
N MET A 123 -13.07 -7.00 -6.49
CA MET A 123 -11.89 -7.85 -6.26
C MET A 123 -11.59 -8.69 -7.50
N GLY A 124 -10.32 -8.65 -7.95
CA GLY A 124 -9.80 -9.43 -9.06
C GLY A 124 -9.19 -10.77 -8.66
#